data_AF-A0A7Z9Y6L4-F1
#
_entry.id   AF-A0A7Z9Y6L4-F1
#
_cell.length_a   1.000
_cell.length_b   1.000
_cell.length_c   1.000
_cell.angle_alpha   90.00
_cell.angle_beta   90.00
_cell.angle_gamma   90.00
#
_symmetry.space_group_name_H-M   'P 1'
#
loop_
_entity.id
_entity.type
_entity.pdbx_description
1 polymer ?
#
loop_
_entity_poly.entity_id
_entity_poly.type
_entity_poly.pdbx_seq_one_letter_code
_entity_poly.pdbx_strand_id
1 'polypeptide(L)'
;MPRELPLGLVFVAGVVGDVARVPVAQKNGEGNGRTSYIQFDLTENNYHLRCVVPPREAAHVSLTAGDQVRVGGHLMFDPGRADYFLLARDVAVVGQTAVVEPPAEDAKALRQEQKELALALASVKRRADAAKLAEAELPEWVQKIAPPEVRKELVEEEEADLLAATAVTTNLDDELVAALAKAMDSEDEVEVTSDMLAQYDVQPEQPIVPAVAEVDTAVSSPPLKPRYTLPSDHHETDWLVILLIIAFFIMAMAMIVASVLLIL
;
A
#
# COMPACT_ATOMS: atom_id res chain seq x y z
N MET A 1 -20.28 14.39 18.27
CA MET A 1 -19.05 13.68 17.86
C MET A 1 -18.44 14.42 16.68
N PRO A 2 -17.11 14.60 16.61
CA PRO A 2 -16.49 15.33 15.50
C PRO A 2 -16.62 14.52 14.20
N ARG A 3 -16.87 15.22 13.09
CA ARG A 3 -16.87 14.67 11.73
C ARG A 3 -15.43 14.30 11.37
N GLU A 4 -15.12 13.02 11.57
CA GLU A 4 -14.26 12.17 10.75
C GLU A 4 -12.92 12.76 10.30
N LEU A 5 -11.84 12.34 10.97
CA LEU A 5 -10.55 12.25 10.30
C LEU A 5 -10.68 11.17 9.22
N PRO A 6 -10.54 11.49 7.93
CA PRO A 6 -10.41 10.44 6.92
C PRO A 6 -9.12 9.71 7.25
N LEU A 7 -9.22 8.51 7.82
CA LEU A 7 -8.06 7.66 8.10
C LEU A 7 -7.36 7.19 6.82
N GLY A 8 -7.76 7.70 5.65
CA GLY A 8 -7.07 7.54 4.40
C GLY A 8 -7.07 6.10 3.92
N LEU A 9 -5.99 5.75 3.22
CA LEU A 9 -5.72 4.38 2.80
C LEU A 9 -5.19 3.58 3.99
N VAL A 10 -5.87 2.48 4.31
CA VAL A 10 -5.51 1.58 5.41
C VAL A 10 -5.20 0.20 4.86
N PHE A 11 -4.19 -0.45 5.43
CA PHE A 11 -3.84 -1.84 5.16
C PHE A 11 -4.04 -2.67 6.41
N VAL A 12 -4.86 -3.71 6.32
CA VAL A 12 -5.20 -4.59 7.45
C VAL A 12 -4.95 -6.03 7.04
N ALA A 13 -4.38 -6.82 7.95
CA ALA A 13 -4.23 -8.26 7.76
C ALA A 13 -5.13 -8.99 8.76
N GLY A 14 -5.67 -10.15 8.38
CA GLY A 14 -6.51 -10.92 9.28
C GLY A 14 -7.08 -12.17 8.63
N VAL A 15 -7.93 -12.87 9.37
CA VAL A 15 -8.63 -14.07 8.90
C VAL A 15 -10.03 -13.70 8.43
N VAL A 16 -10.39 -14.14 7.23
CA VAL A 16 -11.74 -13.97 6.68
C VAL A 16 -12.72 -14.78 7.52
N GLY A 17 -13.71 -14.11 8.10
CA GLY A 17 -14.85 -14.71 8.78
C GLY A 17 -15.95 -15.06 7.78
N ASP A 18 -17.18 -14.64 8.07
CA ASP A 18 -18.32 -14.88 7.19
C ASP A 18 -18.20 -14.09 5.89
N VAL A 19 -18.45 -14.76 4.75
CA VAL A 19 -18.43 -14.16 3.41
C VAL A 19 -19.83 -14.19 2.82
N ALA A 20 -20.38 -13.02 2.51
CA ALA A 20 -21.67 -12.84 1.87
C ALA A 20 -21.51 -12.18 0.50
N ARG A 21 -22.07 -12.80 -0.54
CA ARG A 21 -22.17 -12.19 -1.88
C ARG A 21 -23.56 -11.59 -2.04
N VAL A 22 -23.63 -10.27 -2.11
CA VAL A 22 -24.91 -9.57 -2.20
C VAL A 22 -25.12 -9.08 -3.64
N PRO A 23 -26.20 -9.54 -4.32
CA PRO A 23 -26.52 -9.05 -5.64
C PRO A 23 -27.00 -7.60 -5.56
N VAL A 24 -26.41 -6.71 -6.35
CA VAL A 24 -26.90 -5.35 -6.51
C VAL A 24 -28.01 -5.39 -7.55
N ALA A 25 -29.24 -5.09 -7.14
CA ALA A 25 -30.32 -4.83 -8.08
C ALA A 25 -29.97 -3.56 -8.88
N GLN A 26 -29.62 -3.72 -10.16
CA GLN A 26 -29.46 -2.57 -11.05
C GLN A 26 -30.82 -1.88 -11.17
N LYS A 27 -30.91 -0.65 -10.67
CA LYS A 27 -32.13 0.17 -10.74
C LYS A 27 -32.49 0.60 -12.16
N ASN A 28 -31.59 0.44 -13.12
CA ASN A 28 -31.76 0.89 -14.50
C ASN A 28 -31.63 -0.33 -15.43
N GLY A 29 -32.73 -0.69 -16.10
CA GLY A 29 -32.92 -1.94 -16.87
C GLY A 29 -32.11 -2.08 -18.16
N GLU A 30 -30.87 -1.60 -18.22
CA GLU A 30 -29.96 -1.79 -19.35
C GLU A 30 -28.63 -2.35 -18.85
N GLY A 31 -28.55 -3.69 -18.80
CA GLY A 31 -27.32 -4.38 -18.48
C GLY A 31 -27.56 -5.81 -18.02
N ASN A 32 -27.23 -6.78 -18.86
CA ASN A 32 -27.26 -8.22 -18.55
C ASN A 32 -26.17 -8.64 -17.52
N GLY A 33 -25.57 -7.69 -16.79
CA GLY A 33 -24.52 -7.93 -15.82
C GLY A 33 -25.07 -7.90 -14.40
N ARG A 34 -25.27 -9.07 -13.79
CA ARG A 34 -25.51 -9.17 -12.34
C ARG A 34 -24.24 -8.75 -11.60
N THR A 35 -24.11 -7.47 -11.30
CA THR A 35 -23.04 -6.96 -10.43
C THR A 35 -23.34 -7.36 -8.99
N SER A 36 -22.44 -8.08 -8.34
CA SER A 36 -22.52 -8.39 -6.92
C SER A 36 -21.33 -7.74 -6.20
N TYR A 37 -21.55 -7.27 -4.98
CA TYR A 37 -20.45 -6.92 -4.08
C TYR A 37 -20.23 -8.07 -3.10
N ILE A 38 -19.00 -8.17 -2.61
CA ILE A 38 -18.64 -9.15 -1.58
C ILE A 38 -18.55 -8.38 -0.27
N GLN A 39 -19.25 -8.84 0.74
CA GLN A 39 -19.08 -8.39 2.11
C GLN A 39 -18.46 -9.53 2.91
N PHE A 40 -17.43 -9.23 3.68
CA PHE A 40 -16.85 -10.20 4.60
C PHE A 40 -16.37 -9.53 5.88
N ASP A 41 -16.31 -10.26 6.97
CA ASP A 41 -15.74 -9.75 8.21
C ASP A 41 -14.29 -10.22 8.34
N LEU A 42 -13.38 -9.28 8.58
CA LEU A 42 -11.99 -9.58 8.89
C LEU A 42 -11.84 -9.69 10.40
N THR A 43 -11.28 -10.81 10.86
CA THR A 43 -11.11 -11.09 12.28
C THR A 43 -9.63 -11.24 12.62
N GLU A 44 -9.19 -10.52 13.66
CA GLU A 44 -7.86 -10.63 14.23
C GLU A 44 -7.98 -10.59 15.76
N ASN A 45 -7.70 -11.72 16.41
CA ASN A 45 -7.92 -11.90 17.86
C ASN A 45 -9.39 -11.61 18.26
N ASN A 46 -9.63 -10.52 18.99
CA ASN A 46 -10.95 -10.07 19.45
C ASN A 46 -11.48 -8.87 18.65
N TYR A 47 -10.80 -8.48 17.57
CA TYR A 47 -11.20 -7.37 16.72
C TYR A 47 -11.90 -7.89 15.47
N HIS A 48 -12.99 -7.22 15.12
CA HIS A 48 -13.79 -7.51 13.94
C HIS A 48 -13.90 -6.24 13.11
N LEU A 49 -13.59 -6.34 11.82
CA LEU A 49 -13.71 -5.24 10.88
C LEU A 49 -14.53 -5.70 9.67
N ARG A 50 -15.65 -5.02 9.42
CA ARG A 50 -16.46 -5.30 8.23
C ARG A 50 -15.76 -4.77 6.99
N CYS A 51 -15.55 -5.63 6.01
CA CYS A 51 -14.94 -5.30 4.73
C CYS A 51 -15.98 -5.44 3.60
N VAL A 52 -15.97 -4.48 2.69
CA VAL A 52 -16.84 -4.45 1.50
C VAL A 52 -15.97 -4.31 0.26
N VAL A 53 -16.03 -5.29 -0.62
CA VAL A 53 -15.36 -5.31 -1.92
C VAL A 53 -16.33 -4.79 -2.99
N PRO A 54 -16.02 -3.70 -3.69
CA PRO A 54 -16.89 -3.16 -4.72
C PRO A 54 -17.03 -4.13 -5.91
N PRO A 55 -18.11 -4.03 -6.70
CA PRO A 55 -18.39 -5.00 -7.76
C PRO A 55 -17.31 -5.16 -8.82
N ARG A 56 -16.49 -4.11 -9.05
CA ARG A 56 -15.38 -4.15 -10.01
C ARG A 56 -14.29 -5.13 -9.58
N GLU A 57 -13.91 -5.07 -8.30
CA GLU A 57 -12.86 -5.93 -7.73
C GLU A 57 -13.41 -7.31 -7.35
N ALA A 58 -14.69 -7.39 -6.97
CA ALA A 58 -15.36 -8.63 -6.60
C ALA A 58 -15.34 -9.70 -7.71
N ALA A 59 -15.18 -9.32 -8.98
CA ALA A 59 -15.07 -10.25 -10.10
C ALA A 59 -13.74 -11.03 -10.11
N HIS A 60 -12.68 -10.46 -9.55
CA HIS A 60 -11.32 -11.00 -9.59
C HIS A 60 -10.90 -11.69 -8.28
N VAL A 61 -11.71 -11.55 -7.23
CA VAL A 61 -11.37 -11.95 -5.87
C VAL A 61 -12.19 -13.17 -5.45
N SER A 62 -11.51 -14.29 -5.23
CA SER A 62 -12.09 -15.51 -4.64
C SER A 62 -11.68 -15.62 -3.18
N LEU A 63 -12.61 -15.36 -2.27
CA LEU A 63 -12.42 -15.45 -0.82
C LEU A 63 -13.26 -16.57 -0.24
N THR A 64 -12.68 -17.31 0.69
CA THR A 64 -13.36 -18.31 1.50
C THR A 64 -13.18 -18.01 2.99
N ALA A 65 -14.15 -18.43 3.81
CA ALA A 65 -14.05 -18.30 5.25
C ALA A 65 -12.86 -19.12 5.76
N GLY A 66 -12.02 -18.50 6.61
CA GLY A 66 -10.78 -19.05 7.13
C GLY A 66 -9.52 -18.62 6.37
N ASP A 67 -9.65 -17.97 5.20
CA ASP A 67 -8.48 -17.49 4.47
C ASP A 67 -7.75 -16.38 5.25
N GLN A 68 -6.42 -16.47 5.30
CA GLN A 68 -5.61 -15.37 5.80
C GLN A 68 -5.38 -14.37 4.67
N VAL A 69 -5.78 -13.12 4.87
CA VAL A 69 -5.78 -12.10 3.81
C VAL A 69 -5.15 -10.80 4.28
N ARG A 70 -4.60 -10.06 3.32
CA ARG A 70 -4.22 -8.66 3.43
C ARG A 70 -5.19 -7.84 2.60
N VAL A 71 -5.79 -6.84 3.22
CA VAL A 71 -6.81 -5.98 2.64
C VAL A 71 -6.33 -4.55 2.68
N GLY A 72 -6.17 -3.93 1.51
CA GLY A 72 -5.92 -2.50 1.34
C GLY A 72 -7.19 -1.79 0.93
N GLY A 73 -7.53 -0.69 1.60
CA GLY A 73 -8.81 -0.02 1.36
C GLY A 73 -8.94 1.35 2.01
N HIS A 74 -10.14 1.92 1.92
CA HIS A 74 -10.47 3.18 2.60
C HIS A 74 -11.39 2.87 3.77
N LEU A 75 -11.05 3.35 4.96
CA LEU A 75 -11.93 3.21 6.11
C LEU A 75 -13.04 4.27 6.03
N MET A 76 -14.28 3.82 6.08
CA MET A 76 -15.48 4.63 5.96
C MET A 76 -16.35 4.45 7.20
N PHE A 77 -17.06 5.50 7.61
CA PHE A 77 -18.04 5.43 8.68
C PHE A 77 -19.45 5.35 8.10
N ASP A 78 -20.26 4.40 8.56
CA ASP A 78 -21.68 4.31 8.22
C ASP A 78 -22.50 4.99 9.34
N PRO A 79 -23.07 6.20 9.12
CA PRO A 79 -23.86 6.88 10.14
C PRO A 79 -25.16 6.15 10.47
N GLY A 80 -25.68 5.30 9.57
CA GLY A 80 -26.89 4.53 9.81
C GLY A 80 -26.68 3.37 10.79
N ARG A 81 -25.46 2.82 10.82
CA ARG A 81 -25.07 1.73 11.73
C ARG A 81 -24.21 2.19 12.90
N ALA A 82 -23.74 3.44 12.86
CA ALA A 82 -22.77 4.01 13.78
C ALA A 82 -21.50 3.15 13.92
N ASP A 83 -21.01 2.62 12.79
CA ASP A 83 -19.92 1.64 12.74
C ASP A 83 -18.97 1.93 11.57
N TYR A 84 -17.71 1.50 11.70
CA TYR A 84 -16.70 1.64 10.66
C TYR A 84 -16.65 0.39 9.77
N PHE A 85 -16.44 0.61 8.47
CA PHE A 85 -16.24 -0.46 7.51
C PHE A 85 -15.11 -0.11 6.55
N LEU A 86 -14.41 -1.13 6.06
CA LEU A 86 -13.33 -0.98 5.10
C LEU A 86 -13.85 -1.20 3.69
N LEU A 87 -13.79 -0.17 2.86
CA LEU A 87 -13.99 -0.31 1.42
C LEU A 87 -12.70 -0.87 0.80
N ALA A 88 -12.66 -2.20 0.67
CA ALA A 88 -11.53 -2.94 0.15
C ALA A 88 -11.32 -2.65 -1.34
N ARG A 89 -10.12 -2.22 -1.72
CA ARG A 89 -9.70 -2.04 -3.12
C ARG A 89 -8.72 -3.10 -3.57
N ASP A 90 -7.86 -3.54 -2.65
CA ASP A 90 -6.86 -4.57 -2.89
C ASP A 90 -7.06 -5.67 -1.85
N VAL A 91 -7.13 -6.91 -2.31
CA VAL A 91 -7.29 -8.08 -1.44
C VAL A 91 -6.35 -9.17 -1.92
N ALA A 92 -5.36 -9.49 -1.09
CA ALA A 92 -4.38 -10.53 -1.37
C ALA A 92 -4.49 -11.65 -0.32
N VAL A 93 -4.62 -12.90 -0.77
CA VAL A 93 -4.63 -14.07 0.11
C VAL A 93 -3.19 -14.42 0.50
N VAL A 94 -2.86 -14.25 1.78
CA VAL A 94 -1.55 -14.57 2.35
C VAL A 94 -1.51 -16.07 2.62
N GLY A 95 -0.83 -16.82 1.77
CA GLY A 95 -0.69 -18.27 1.91
C GLY A 95 -0.99 -19.06 0.64
N GLN A 96 -1.61 -18.44 -0.37
CA GLN A 96 -1.68 -19.01 -1.72
C GLN A 96 -0.39 -18.74 -2.51
N THR A 97 0.76 -19.09 -1.93
CA THR A 97 1.89 -19.50 -2.78
C THR A 97 1.51 -20.88 -3.26
N ALA A 98 0.83 -20.95 -4.41
CA ALA A 98 0.63 -22.20 -5.11
C ALA A 98 2.02 -22.79 -5.38
N VAL A 99 2.44 -23.73 -4.54
CA VAL A 99 3.47 -24.68 -4.88
C VAL A 99 2.85 -25.49 -6.01
N VAL A 100 3.05 -25.01 -7.24
CA VAL A 100 2.81 -25.78 -8.45
C VAL A 100 3.77 -26.96 -8.33
N GLU A 101 3.28 -28.09 -7.80
CA GLU A 101 3.99 -29.36 -7.87
C GLU A 101 4.16 -29.68 -9.36
N PRO A 102 5.39 -29.62 -9.91
CA PRO A 102 5.61 -30.01 -11.28
C PRO A 102 5.37 -31.52 -11.40
N PRO A 103 4.88 -32.00 -12.57
CA PRO A 103 4.65 -33.42 -12.81
C PRO A 103 5.90 -34.25 -12.48
N ALA A 104 5.69 -35.43 -11.90
CA ALA A 104 6.71 -36.24 -11.21
C ALA A 104 7.96 -36.63 -12.04
N GLU A 105 7.97 -36.39 -13.35
CA GLU A 105 9.13 -36.60 -14.21
C GLU A 105 10.14 -35.44 -14.19
N ASP A 106 9.68 -34.20 -14.00
CA ASP A 106 10.55 -33.01 -13.88
C ASP A 106 11.12 -32.83 -12.47
N ALA A 107 10.54 -33.51 -11.47
CA ALA A 107 10.98 -33.44 -10.07
C ALA A 107 12.40 -34.01 -9.83
N LYS A 108 12.90 -34.89 -10.71
CA LYS A 108 14.28 -35.39 -10.62
C LYS A 108 15.28 -34.41 -11.24
N ALA A 109 14.94 -33.81 -12.38
CA ALA A 109 15.75 -32.78 -13.03
C ALA A 109 15.85 -31.53 -12.15
N LEU A 110 14.72 -31.06 -11.60
CA LEU A 110 14.66 -29.91 -10.70
C LEU A 110 15.41 -30.16 -9.38
N ARG A 111 15.40 -31.39 -8.84
CA ARG A 111 16.21 -31.73 -7.65
C ARG A 111 17.71 -31.74 -7.94
N GLN A 112 18.10 -32.06 -9.17
CA GLN A 112 19.49 -32.06 -9.58
C GLN A 112 19.97 -30.61 -9.81
N GLU A 113 19.13 -29.80 -10.46
CA GLU A 113 19.36 -28.37 -10.65
C GLU A 113 19.37 -27.60 -9.32
N GLN A 114 18.47 -27.93 -8.38
CA GLN A 114 18.50 -27.38 -7.01
C GLN A 114 19.75 -27.78 -6.24
N LYS A 115 20.30 -28.98 -6.45
CA LYS A 115 21.57 -29.39 -5.84
C LYS A 115 22.76 -28.62 -6.42
N GLU A 116 22.76 -28.38 -7.73
CA GLU A 116 23.79 -27.58 -8.39
C GLU A 116 23.70 -26.10 -7.98
N LEU A 117 22.50 -25.54 -7.91
CA LEU A 117 22.24 -24.20 -7.38
C LEU A 117 22.60 -24.08 -5.91
N ALA A 118 22.31 -25.08 -5.08
CA ALA A 118 22.70 -25.09 -3.67
C ALA A 118 24.24 -25.13 -3.51
N LEU A 119 24.95 -25.88 -4.35
CA LEU A 119 26.42 -25.89 -4.38
C LEU A 119 26.98 -24.55 -4.87
N ALA A 120 26.37 -23.95 -5.89
CA ALA A 120 26.75 -22.63 -6.39
C ALA A 120 26.53 -21.55 -5.32
N LEU A 121 25.37 -21.54 -4.66
CA LEU A 121 25.07 -20.63 -3.55
C LEU A 121 25.96 -20.87 -2.33
N ALA A 122 26.31 -22.12 -2.02
CA ALA A 122 27.29 -22.40 -0.96
C ALA A 122 28.69 -21.85 -1.31
N SER A 123 29.06 -21.88 -2.58
CA SER A 123 30.33 -21.30 -3.05
C SER A 123 30.31 -19.76 -3.05
N VAL A 124 29.17 -19.13 -3.39
CA VAL A 124 28.97 -17.68 -3.31
C VAL A 124 28.90 -17.23 -1.87
N LYS A 125 28.20 -17.97 -1.00
CA LYS A 125 28.16 -17.72 0.44
C LYS A 125 29.55 -17.83 1.06
N ARG A 126 30.36 -18.83 0.69
CA ARG A 126 31.77 -18.90 1.15
C ARG A 126 32.59 -17.70 0.68
N ARG A 127 32.37 -17.20 -0.55
CA ARG A 127 33.04 -15.98 -1.03
C ARG A 127 32.51 -14.71 -0.36
N ALA A 128 31.23 -14.66 -0.01
CA ALA A 128 30.61 -13.54 0.69
C ALA A 128 30.98 -13.52 2.18
N ASP A 129 31.06 -14.68 2.83
CA ASP A 129 31.55 -14.85 4.20
C ASP A 129 33.06 -14.55 4.28
N ALA A 130 33.83 -14.84 3.22
CA ALA A 130 35.22 -14.41 3.09
C ALA A 130 35.37 -12.92 2.72
N ALA A 131 34.30 -12.29 2.21
CA ALA A 131 34.19 -10.86 1.96
C ALA A 131 33.45 -10.13 3.10
N LYS A 132 33.20 -10.81 4.23
CA LYS A 132 32.72 -10.23 5.49
C LYS A 132 33.90 -9.52 6.17
N LEU A 133 34.46 -8.55 5.46
CA LEU A 133 35.45 -7.60 5.90
C LEU A 133 34.78 -6.24 5.82
N ALA A 134 34.72 -5.57 6.97
CA ALA A 134 33.93 -4.36 7.27
C ALA A 134 32.42 -4.62 7.35
N GLU A 135 32.01 -5.15 8.50
CA GLU A 135 30.68 -4.90 9.04
C GLU A 135 30.53 -3.36 9.09
N ALA A 136 29.74 -2.82 8.16
CA ALA A 136 29.56 -1.39 8.06
C ALA A 136 29.01 -0.89 9.40
N GLU A 137 29.82 -0.13 10.14
CA GLU A 137 29.45 0.50 11.40
C GLU A 137 28.07 1.14 11.23
N LEU A 138 27.09 0.63 11.97
CA LEU A 138 25.75 1.21 11.96
C LEU A 138 25.86 2.66 12.43
N PRO A 139 25.34 3.64 11.69
CA PRO A 139 25.40 5.04 12.07
C PRO A 139 24.87 5.24 13.49
N GLU A 140 25.51 6.11 14.30
CA GLU A 140 25.18 6.32 15.72
C GLU A 140 23.69 6.60 15.99
N TRP A 141 22.98 7.20 15.03
CA TRP A 141 21.56 7.50 15.16
C TRP A 141 20.69 6.22 15.16
N VAL A 142 21.12 5.15 14.48
CA VAL A 142 20.41 3.86 14.45
C VAL A 142 20.56 3.15 15.80
N GLN A 143 21.74 3.24 16.42
CA GLN A 143 21.99 2.68 17.75
C GLN A 143 21.12 3.36 18.84
N LYS A 144 20.84 4.67 18.69
CA LYS A 144 20.01 5.43 19.64
C LYS A 144 18.53 5.04 19.62
N ILE A 145 18.04 4.45 18.53
CA ILE A 145 16.64 4.02 18.37
C ILE A 145 16.44 2.55 18.79
N ALA A 146 17.52 1.76 18.87
CA ALA A 146 17.43 0.35 19.20
C ALA A 146 16.95 0.11 20.66
N PRO A 147 16.06 -0.89 20.88
CA PRO A 147 15.62 -1.33 22.20
C PRO A 147 16.79 -1.65 23.14
N PRO A 148 16.66 -1.42 24.47
CA PRO A 148 17.75 -1.52 25.42
C PRO A 148 18.34 -2.93 25.57
N GLU A 149 17.63 -3.98 25.13
CA GLU A 149 18.15 -5.35 25.13
C GLU A 149 19.36 -5.52 24.18
N VAL A 150 19.37 -4.85 23.03
CA VAL A 150 20.44 -4.96 22.01
C VAL A 150 21.71 -4.21 22.42
N ARG A 151 21.56 -3.18 23.27
CA ARG A 151 22.69 -2.32 23.70
C ARG A 151 23.67 -3.01 24.64
N LYS A 152 23.27 -4.09 25.30
CA LYS A 152 24.14 -4.79 26.27
C LYS A 152 25.02 -5.84 25.60
N GLU A 153 24.54 -6.49 24.54
CA GLU A 153 25.34 -7.46 23.76
C GLU A 153 26.46 -6.77 22.97
N LEU A 154 26.17 -5.61 22.38
CA LEU A 154 27.16 -4.87 21.57
C LEU A 154 28.36 -4.33 22.38
N VAL A 155 28.14 -3.96 23.65
CA VAL A 155 29.22 -3.42 24.51
C VAL A 155 30.14 -4.53 25.04
N GLU A 156 29.63 -5.76 25.21
CA GLU A 156 30.44 -6.90 25.66
C GLU A 156 31.33 -7.47 24.54
N GLU A 157 30.94 -7.32 23.26
CA GLU A 157 31.80 -7.67 22.12
C GLU A 157 32.85 -6.60 21.79
N GLU A 158 32.56 -5.31 22.02
CA GLU A 158 33.48 -4.21 21.71
C GLU A 158 34.73 -4.18 22.61
N GLU A 159 34.62 -4.59 23.88
CA GLU A 159 35.77 -4.70 24.79
C GLU A 159 36.73 -5.86 24.44
N ALA A 160 36.25 -6.88 23.72
CA ALA A 160 37.09 -8.02 23.32
C ALA A 160 37.96 -7.71 22.09
N ASP A 161 37.46 -6.89 21.16
CA ASP A 161 38.15 -6.58 19.91
C ASP A 161 39.13 -5.40 19.99
N LEU A 162 38.99 -4.52 20.99
CA LEU A 162 39.93 -3.40 21.23
C LEU A 162 41.35 -3.85 21.60
N LEU A 163 41.55 -5.11 22.00
CA LEU A 163 42.88 -5.67 22.24
C LEU A 163 43.57 -6.22 20.97
N ALA A 164 42.87 -6.32 19.85
CA ALA A 164 43.39 -6.90 18.60
C ALA A 164 43.72 -5.86 17.49
N ALA A 165 43.18 -4.64 17.57
CA ALA A 165 43.13 -3.72 16.43
C ALA A 165 44.27 -2.67 16.32
N THR A 166 45.41 -2.83 16.99
CA THR A 166 46.53 -1.85 16.92
C THR A 166 47.48 -1.96 15.72
N ALA A 167 47.06 -2.50 14.57
CA ALA A 167 47.98 -2.65 13.43
C ALA A 167 47.35 -2.72 12.04
N VAL A 168 46.57 -1.72 11.59
CA VAL A 168 46.35 -1.53 10.14
C VAL A 168 46.21 -0.05 9.80
N THR A 169 47.32 0.57 9.39
CA THR A 169 47.30 1.85 8.65
C THR A 169 47.12 1.54 7.17
N THR A 170 45.91 1.74 6.63
CA THR A 170 45.68 1.76 5.18
C THR A 170 46.00 3.16 4.64
N ASN A 171 47.04 3.24 3.81
CA ASN A 171 47.31 4.43 2.98
C ASN A 171 46.16 4.57 1.97
N LEU A 172 45.31 5.58 2.14
CA LEU A 172 44.42 6.05 1.09
C LEU A 172 45.26 6.88 0.11
N ASP A 173 45.16 6.56 -1.19
CA ASP A 173 45.84 7.32 -2.26
C ASP A 173 45.29 8.74 -2.32
N ASP A 174 46.16 9.74 -2.11
CA ASP A 174 45.84 11.17 -2.14
C ASP A 174 45.18 11.62 -3.46
N GLU A 175 45.44 10.90 -4.56
CA GLU A 175 44.84 11.17 -5.86
C GLU A 175 43.33 10.89 -5.87
N LEU A 176 42.88 9.89 -5.12
CA LEU A 176 41.48 9.49 -5.03
C LEU A 176 40.69 10.46 -4.12
N VAL A 177 41.34 10.95 -3.06
CA VAL A 177 40.80 12.00 -2.19
C VAL A 177 40.69 13.33 -2.95
N ALA A 178 41.68 13.67 -3.77
CA ALA A 178 41.65 14.87 -4.60
C ALA A 178 40.57 14.82 -5.70
N ALA A 179 40.36 13.65 -6.31
CA ALA A 179 39.29 13.45 -7.29
C ALA A 179 37.89 13.57 -6.66
N LEU A 180 37.69 13.00 -5.46
CA LEU A 180 36.42 13.10 -4.75
C LEU A 180 36.14 14.53 -4.28
N ALA A 181 37.15 15.23 -3.75
CA ALA A 181 37.03 16.62 -3.34
C ALA A 181 36.62 17.52 -4.52
N LYS A 182 37.22 17.30 -5.71
CA LYS A 182 36.89 18.06 -6.92
C LYS A 182 35.47 17.79 -7.45
N ALA A 183 34.95 16.58 -7.26
CA ALA A 183 33.59 16.22 -7.66
C ALA A 183 32.53 16.75 -6.68
N MET A 184 32.87 16.93 -5.40
CA MET A 184 31.96 17.50 -4.40
C MET A 184 31.91 19.03 -4.45
N ASP A 185 32.98 19.69 -4.89
CA ASP A 185 33.06 21.16 -5.04
C ASP A 185 32.53 21.68 -6.38
N SER A 186 32.00 20.82 -7.27
CA SER A 186 31.34 21.29 -8.48
C SER A 186 29.93 21.80 -8.14
N GLU A 187 29.83 23.07 -7.77
CA GLU A 187 28.58 23.84 -7.64
C GLU A 187 27.85 24.09 -8.98
N ASP A 188 28.00 23.20 -9.96
CA ASP A 188 27.21 23.28 -11.19
C ASP A 188 25.79 22.77 -10.87
N GLU A 189 24.91 23.71 -10.48
CA GLU A 189 23.46 23.52 -10.51
C GLU A 189 23.04 23.21 -11.96
N VAL A 190 23.00 21.93 -12.30
CA VAL A 190 22.46 21.46 -13.57
C VAL A 190 20.95 21.63 -13.53
N GLU A 191 20.46 22.76 -14.02
CA GLU A 191 19.05 22.95 -14.32
C GLU A 191 18.63 21.91 -15.37
N VAL A 192 17.87 20.89 -14.93
CA VAL A 192 17.31 19.86 -15.82
C VAL A 192 16.25 20.52 -16.69
N THR A 193 16.66 21.07 -17.83
CA THR A 193 15.76 21.59 -18.84
C THR A 193 15.07 20.44 -19.56
N SER A 194 13.80 20.66 -19.95
CA SER A 194 12.94 19.62 -20.55
C SER A 194 13.54 18.98 -21.81
N ASP A 195 14.48 19.64 -22.48
CA ASP A 195 15.19 19.13 -23.66
C ASP A 195 16.20 18.02 -23.32
N MET A 196 16.78 18.01 -22.10
CA MET A 196 17.68 16.93 -21.67
C MET A 196 16.95 15.62 -21.34
N LEU A 197 15.65 15.70 -21.03
CA LEU A 197 14.80 14.51 -20.82
C LEU A 197 14.30 13.90 -22.13
N ALA A 198 14.26 14.68 -23.23
CA ALA A 198 13.84 14.17 -24.54
C ALA A 198 14.83 13.12 -25.10
N GLN A 199 16.08 13.14 -24.67
CA GLN A 199 17.09 12.17 -25.10
C GLN A 199 16.92 10.77 -24.44
N TYR A 200 16.09 10.68 -23.40
CA TYR A 200 15.71 9.45 -22.71
C TYR A 200 14.24 9.07 -22.95
N ASP A 201 13.61 9.60 -24.00
CA ASP A 201 12.32 9.09 -24.46
C ASP A 201 12.56 7.69 -25.03
N VAL A 202 12.52 6.70 -24.12
CA VAL A 202 12.56 5.28 -24.43
C VAL A 202 11.32 5.01 -25.26
N GLN A 203 11.52 5.07 -26.58
CA GLN A 203 10.58 4.59 -27.57
C GLN A 203 10.19 3.17 -27.14
N PRO A 204 8.92 2.92 -26.75
CA PRO A 204 8.54 1.62 -26.24
C PRO A 204 8.80 0.60 -27.36
N GLU A 205 9.71 -0.32 -27.09
CA GLU A 205 9.94 -1.50 -27.93
C GLU A 205 8.58 -2.13 -28.19
N GLN A 206 8.21 -2.13 -29.47
CA GLN A 206 7.02 -2.81 -29.92
C GLN A 206 7.13 -4.27 -29.48
N PRO A 207 6.13 -4.82 -28.78
CA PRO A 207 6.11 -6.24 -28.47
C PRO A 207 6.13 -7.01 -29.79
N ILE A 208 7.13 -7.87 -29.97
CA ILE A 208 7.21 -8.83 -31.07
C ILE A 208 6.03 -9.79 -30.90
N VAL A 209 4.91 -9.50 -31.55
CA VAL A 209 3.77 -10.42 -31.64
C VAL A 209 4.10 -11.44 -32.72
N PRO A 210 4.17 -12.76 -32.41
CA PRO A 210 4.25 -13.76 -33.46
C PRO A 210 2.98 -13.72 -34.31
N ALA A 211 3.18 -13.67 -35.62
CA ALA A 211 2.15 -13.53 -36.64
C ALA A 211 1.01 -14.54 -36.46
N VAL A 212 -0.20 -14.03 -36.18
CA VAL A 212 -1.45 -14.76 -36.43
C VAL A 212 -2.41 -13.81 -37.16
N ALA A 213 -2.61 -14.15 -38.43
CA ALA A 213 -3.70 -13.84 -39.34
C ALA A 213 -4.53 -12.55 -39.13
N GLU A 214 -4.40 -11.68 -40.13
CA GLU A 214 -5.38 -10.72 -40.65
C GLU A 214 -6.83 -10.89 -40.14
N VAL A 215 -7.32 -9.92 -39.38
CA VAL A 215 -8.72 -9.47 -39.47
C VAL A 215 -8.74 -7.96 -39.30
N ASP A 216 -9.02 -7.28 -40.41
CA ASP A 216 -9.46 -5.89 -40.46
C ASP A 216 -10.65 -5.68 -39.53
N THR A 217 -10.51 -4.80 -38.55
CA THR A 217 -11.62 -3.94 -38.08
C THR A 217 -11.04 -2.74 -37.35
N ALA A 218 -10.89 -1.64 -38.11
CA ALA A 218 -10.70 -0.32 -37.56
C ALA A 218 -11.94 0.10 -36.76
N VAL A 219 -11.82 0.21 -35.44
CA VAL A 219 -12.76 1.03 -34.64
C VAL A 219 -11.93 1.91 -33.70
N SER A 220 -11.80 3.15 -34.15
CA SER A 220 -11.34 4.35 -33.44
C SER A 220 -11.63 4.35 -31.95
N SER A 221 -10.60 4.31 -31.12
CA SER A 221 -10.67 4.57 -29.68
C SER A 221 -10.88 6.08 -29.44
N PRO A 222 -11.94 6.52 -28.74
CA PRO A 222 -12.12 7.95 -28.44
C PRO A 222 -11.23 8.38 -27.26
N PRO A 223 -10.82 9.67 -27.20
CA PRO A 223 -9.99 10.18 -26.13
C PRO A 223 -10.76 10.23 -24.80
N LEU A 224 -10.18 9.63 -23.76
CA LEU A 224 -10.61 9.68 -22.36
C LEU A 224 -10.61 11.14 -21.86
N LYS A 225 -11.76 11.81 -21.94
CA LYS A 225 -12.02 13.03 -21.17
C LYS A 225 -12.39 12.63 -19.74
N PRO A 226 -11.68 13.09 -18.69
CA PRO A 226 -12.10 12.87 -17.32
C PRO A 226 -13.37 13.67 -17.05
N ARG A 227 -14.52 13.01 -17.13
CA ARG A 227 -15.80 13.55 -16.67
C ARG A 227 -15.83 13.41 -15.14
N TYR A 228 -15.31 14.41 -14.45
CA TYR A 228 -15.63 14.63 -13.04
C TYR A 228 -17.09 15.12 -12.97
N THR A 229 -18.01 14.23 -12.65
CA THR A 229 -19.33 14.63 -12.16
C THR A 229 -19.24 14.73 -10.66
N LEU A 230 -19.23 15.97 -10.15
CA LEU A 230 -19.43 16.27 -8.74
C LEU A 230 -20.76 15.64 -8.29
N PRO A 231 -20.84 14.92 -7.16
CA PRO A 231 -22.11 14.49 -6.61
C PRO A 231 -22.87 15.74 -6.15
N SER A 232 -23.92 16.12 -6.88
CA SER A 232 -24.83 17.21 -6.51
C SER A 232 -25.81 16.72 -5.44
N ASP A 233 -25.30 16.37 -4.26
CA ASP A 233 -26.12 15.91 -3.12
C ASP A 233 -26.32 17.02 -2.07
N HIS A 234 -26.53 18.25 -2.54
CA HIS A 234 -26.76 19.42 -1.69
C HIS A 234 -28.19 19.50 -1.12
N HIS A 235 -29.12 18.67 -1.58
CA HIS A 235 -30.52 18.77 -1.16
C HIS A 235 -30.80 18.27 0.27
N GLU A 236 -30.04 17.30 0.78
CA GLU A 236 -30.27 16.78 2.14
C GLU A 236 -29.67 17.68 3.23
N THR A 237 -28.63 18.46 2.90
CA THR A 237 -28.02 19.40 3.86
C THR A 237 -28.84 20.69 4.02
N ASP A 238 -29.50 21.15 2.96
CA ASP A 238 -30.32 22.37 3.00
C ASP A 238 -31.51 22.25 3.96
N TRP A 239 -32.16 21.08 4.03
CA TRP A 239 -33.31 20.89 4.91
C TRP A 239 -32.95 20.96 6.40
N LEU A 240 -31.77 20.45 6.77
CA LEU A 240 -31.28 20.50 8.15
C LEU A 240 -30.94 21.94 8.55
N VAL A 241 -30.33 22.71 7.66
CA VAL A 241 -30.03 24.14 7.89
C VAL A 241 -31.31 24.94 8.05
N ILE A 242 -32.32 24.69 7.20
CA ILE A 242 -33.63 25.37 7.30
C ILE A 242 -34.31 25.06 8.64
N LEU A 243 -34.32 23.80 9.09
CA LEU A 243 -34.90 23.42 10.38
C LEU A 243 -34.17 24.07 11.56
N LEU A 244 -32.84 24.16 11.49
CA LEU A 244 -32.03 24.79 12.53
C LEU A 244 -32.31 26.29 12.64
N ILE A 245 -32.47 26.98 11.51
CA ILE A 245 -32.84 28.41 11.48
C ILE A 245 -34.23 28.61 12.10
N ILE A 246 -35.21 27.78 11.75
CA ILE A 246 -36.58 27.86 12.31
C ILE A 246 -36.55 27.63 13.83
N ALA A 247 -35.83 26.61 14.30
CA ALA A 247 -35.71 26.31 15.73
C ALA A 247 -35.07 27.46 16.51
N PHE A 248 -34.05 28.11 15.94
CA PHE A 248 -33.43 29.29 16.53
C PHE A 248 -34.41 30.46 16.69
N PHE A 249 -35.22 30.76 15.67
CA PHE A 249 -36.22 31.83 15.75
C PHE A 249 -37.29 31.55 16.81
N ILE A 250 -37.74 30.30 16.93
CA ILE A 250 -38.72 29.91 17.95
C ILE A 250 -38.13 30.10 19.35
N MET A 251 -36.89 29.65 19.59
CA MET A 251 -36.22 29.86 20.88
C MET A 251 -36.00 31.34 21.19
N ALA A 252 -35.60 32.14 20.21
CA ALA A 252 -35.41 33.59 20.40
C ALA A 252 -36.72 34.28 20.78
N MET A 253 -37.84 33.96 20.09
CA MET A 253 -39.15 34.50 20.43
C MET A 253 -39.62 34.07 21.82
N ALA A 254 -39.42 32.80 22.20
CA ALA A 254 -39.73 32.31 23.54
C ALA A 254 -38.92 33.06 24.63
N MET A 255 -37.64 33.33 24.38
CA MET A 255 -36.78 34.08 25.29
C MET A 255 -37.24 35.54 25.45
N ILE A 256 -37.65 36.19 24.35
CA ILE A 256 -38.19 37.56 24.40
C ILE A 256 -39.49 37.60 25.21
N VAL A 257 -40.42 36.67 24.96
CA VAL A 257 -41.68 36.59 25.70
C VAL A 257 -41.44 36.34 27.19
N ALA A 258 -40.54 35.42 27.53
CA ALA A 258 -40.16 35.15 28.92
C ALA A 258 -39.53 36.38 29.60
N SER A 259 -38.71 37.15 28.87
CA SER A 259 -38.09 38.37 29.38
C SER A 259 -39.13 39.47 29.65
N VAL A 260 -40.11 39.64 28.76
CA VAL A 260 -41.20 40.61 28.96
C VAL A 260 -42.07 40.21 30.16
N LEU A 261 -42.40 38.91 30.30
CA LEU A 261 -43.15 38.40 31.44
C LEU A 261 -42.42 38.55 32.78
N LEU A 262 -41.08 38.56 32.77
CA LEU A 262 -40.28 38.80 33.98
C LEU A 262 -40.22 40.28 34.40
N ILE A 263 -40.43 41.20 33.46
CA ILE A 263 -40.38 42.65 33.71
C ILE A 263 -41.75 43.19 34.16
N LEU A 264 -42.84 42.51 33.77
CA LEU A 264 -44.22 42.85 34.09
C LEU A 264 -44.64 42.30 35.46
#